data_AF-A0A9D6VCL4-F1
#
_entry.id   AF-A0A9D6VCL4-F1
#
_cell.length_a   1.000
_cell.length_b   1.000
_cell.length_c   1.000
_cell.angle_alpha   90.00
_cell.angle_beta   90.00
_cell.angle_gamma   90.00
#
_symmetry.space_group_name_H-M   'P 1'
#
loop_
_entity.id
_entity.type
_entity.pdbx_description
1 polymer ?
#
loop_
_entity_poly.entity_id
_entity_poly.type
_entity_poly.pdbx_seq_one_letter_code
_entity_poly.pdbx_strand_id
1 'polypeptide(L)'
;MLFLLVGLLGIVLPRISLEETLGSVGRKMVGNVRSLQHLAMSTQKTVHLYVDIDRGIYWSMILEGNQEKVPGDPAWLTPLTLPDTIRISDILVSQGKKESGRVDVFFYPTGRIDTATMHLRNDRNEILAIAIEPVTGAIRMSDERIEPPKFLVIPDRVRALLKTPAPGV
;
A
#
# COMPACT_ATOMS: atom_id res chain seq x y z
N MET A 1 -40.55 -32.55 -29.97
CA MET A 1 -39.33 -31.85 -30.42
C MET A 1 -39.22 -30.49 -29.73
N LEU A 2 -38.96 -30.45 -28.41
CA LEU A 2 -38.65 -29.18 -27.69
C LEU A 2 -37.73 -29.37 -26.47
N PHE A 3 -37.46 -30.61 -26.03
CA PHE A 3 -36.57 -30.87 -24.88
C PHE A 3 -35.08 -30.86 -25.21
N LEU A 4 -34.70 -30.79 -26.49
CA LEU A 4 -33.29 -30.86 -26.92
C LEU A 4 -32.58 -29.49 -26.92
N LEU A 5 -33.30 -28.38 -26.71
CA LEU A 5 -32.72 -27.04 -26.79
C LEU A 5 -32.24 -26.48 -25.43
N VAL A 6 -32.67 -27.06 -24.31
CA VAL A 6 -32.30 -26.59 -22.95
C VAL A 6 -31.03 -27.27 -22.40
N GLY A 7 -30.68 -28.45 -22.91
CA GLY A 7 -29.48 -29.19 -22.48
C GLY A 7 -28.15 -28.64 -23.02
N LEU A 8 -28.19 -27.81 -24.07
CA LEU A 8 -26.98 -27.33 -24.75
C LEU A 8 -26.50 -25.94 -24.26
N LEU A 9 -27.17 -25.33 -23.27
CA LEU A 9 -26.69 -24.08 -22.64
C LEU A 9 -25.83 -24.31 -21.39
N GLY A 10 -25.65 -25.55 -20.95
CA GLY A 10 -24.90 -25.89 -19.74
C GLY A 10 -23.41 -26.20 -19.95
N ILE A 11 -22.92 -26.13 -21.20
CA ILE A 11 -21.58 -26.61 -21.56
C ILE A 11 -20.68 -25.40 -21.84
N VAL A 12 -19.60 -25.33 -21.04
CA VAL A 12 -18.47 -24.37 -21.07
C VAL A 12 -18.69 -23.04 -20.33
N LEU A 13 -18.91 -23.08 -19.02
CA LEU A 13 -18.26 -22.08 -18.16
C LEU A 13 -16.83 -22.57 -17.95
N PRO A 14 -15.81 -21.96 -18.59
CA PRO A 14 -14.44 -22.31 -18.29
C PRO A 14 -14.23 -22.01 -16.80
N ARG A 15 -13.82 -23.03 -16.02
CA ARG A 15 -13.32 -22.82 -14.66
C ARG A 15 -11.98 -22.13 -14.77
N ILE A 16 -11.97 -20.87 -15.18
CA ILE A 16 -10.81 -20.01 -15.07
C ILE A 16 -10.74 -19.67 -13.59
N SER A 17 -10.05 -20.51 -12.81
CA SER A 17 -9.43 -20.00 -11.59
C SER A 17 -8.44 -18.95 -12.08
N LEU A 18 -8.82 -17.67 -12.05
CA LEU A 18 -7.90 -16.56 -12.23
C LEU A 18 -6.98 -16.58 -11.02
N GLU A 19 -5.95 -17.44 -11.08
CA GLU A 19 -4.88 -17.45 -10.10
C GLU A 19 -4.32 -16.02 -10.04
N GLU A 20 -4.38 -15.41 -8.86
CA GLU A 20 -4.02 -14.01 -8.73
C GLU A 20 -2.52 -13.85 -8.96
N THR A 21 -2.15 -13.28 -10.10
CA THR A 21 -0.76 -13.02 -10.42
C THR A 21 -0.20 -11.88 -9.59
N LEU A 22 1.12 -11.88 -9.40
CA LEU A 22 1.82 -10.82 -8.68
C LEU A 22 1.47 -9.42 -9.21
N GLY A 23 1.42 -9.27 -10.54
CA GLY A 23 1.01 -8.01 -11.17
C GLY A 23 -0.47 -7.64 -10.95
N SER A 24 -1.37 -8.62 -10.86
CA SER A 24 -2.79 -8.38 -10.53
C SER A 24 -2.95 -7.87 -9.11
N VAL A 25 -2.31 -8.54 -8.15
CA VAL A 25 -2.28 -8.11 -6.74
C VAL A 25 -1.64 -6.74 -6.59
N GLY A 26 -0.55 -6.48 -7.29
CA GLY A 26 0.08 -5.16 -7.30
C GLY A 26 -0.85 -4.06 -7.79
N ARG A 27 -1.57 -4.28 -8.90
CA ARG A 27 -2.57 -3.31 -9.39
C ARG A 27 -3.72 -3.10 -8.42
N LYS A 28 -4.23 -4.16 -7.79
CA LYS A 28 -5.24 -4.05 -6.73
C LYS A 28 -4.73 -3.20 -5.57
N MET A 29 -3.50 -3.44 -5.12
CA MET A 29 -2.86 -2.66 -4.07
C MET A 29 -2.72 -1.18 -4.46
N VAL A 30 -2.28 -0.88 -5.68
CA VAL A 30 -2.23 0.51 -6.19
C VAL A 30 -3.63 1.15 -6.17
N GLY A 31 -4.67 0.42 -6.59
CA GLY A 31 -6.06 0.88 -6.52
C GLY A 31 -6.50 1.18 -5.09
N ASN A 32 -6.17 0.30 -4.15
CA ASN A 32 -6.46 0.46 -2.72
C ASN A 32 -5.76 1.69 -2.13
N VAL A 33 -4.47 1.89 -2.42
CA VAL A 33 -3.71 3.08 -1.98
C VAL A 33 -4.37 4.36 -2.52
N ARG A 34 -4.79 4.38 -3.80
CA ARG A 34 -5.49 5.54 -4.38
C ARG A 34 -6.87 5.76 -3.76
N SER A 35 -7.60 4.68 -3.46
CA SER A 35 -8.88 4.71 -2.75
C SER A 35 -8.72 5.38 -1.37
N LEU A 36 -7.71 4.98 -0.59
CA LEU A 36 -7.44 5.57 0.73
C LEU A 36 -6.99 7.03 0.63
N GLN A 37 -6.18 7.37 -0.38
CA GLN A 37 -5.81 8.76 -0.66
C GLN A 37 -7.06 9.61 -0.93
N HIS A 38 -7.95 9.14 -1.80
CA HIS A 38 -9.19 9.84 -2.10
C HIS A 38 -10.11 9.93 -0.87
N LEU A 39 -10.19 8.88 -0.06
CA LEU A 39 -10.96 8.86 1.19
C LEU A 39 -10.44 9.92 2.18
N ALA A 40 -9.13 10.03 2.35
CA ALA A 40 -8.54 11.05 3.22
C ALA A 40 -8.88 12.47 2.74
N MET A 41 -8.79 12.70 1.43
CA MET A 41 -9.13 13.98 0.81
C MET A 41 -10.62 14.32 0.91
N SER A 42 -11.51 13.35 0.66
CA SER A 42 -12.96 13.60 0.66
C SER A 42 -13.52 13.78 2.06
N THR A 43 -12.99 13.05 3.05
CA THR A 43 -13.42 13.14 4.45
C THR A 43 -12.73 14.24 5.24
N GLN A 44 -11.68 14.85 4.67
CA GLN A 44 -10.81 15.82 5.34
C GLN A 44 -10.22 15.28 6.65
N LYS A 45 -9.92 13.97 6.68
CA LYS A 45 -9.34 13.27 7.83
C LYS A 45 -8.11 12.48 7.42
N THR A 46 -7.18 12.30 8.35
CA THR A 46 -6.05 11.40 8.12
C THR A 46 -6.57 9.97 8.11
N VAL A 47 -6.17 9.20 7.09
CA VAL A 47 -6.44 7.77 7.02
C VAL A 47 -5.15 7.03 7.29
N HIS A 48 -5.23 6.02 8.13
CA HIS A 48 -4.13 5.17 8.55
C HIS A 48 -4.31 3.81 7.88
N LEU A 49 -3.29 3.31 7.18
CA LEU A 49 -3.22 1.94 6.69
C LEU A 49 -2.25 1.16 7.54
N TYR A 50 -2.78 0.13 8.18
CA TYR A 50 -2.00 -0.88 8.88
C TYR A 50 -1.68 -2.02 7.94
N VAL A 51 -0.42 -2.45 7.91
CA VAL A 51 0.05 -3.60 7.16
C VAL A 51 0.75 -4.56 8.10
N ASP A 52 0.24 -5.78 8.21
CA ASP A 52 0.86 -6.89 8.92
C ASP A 52 1.66 -7.72 7.91
N ILE A 53 2.99 -7.58 7.94
CA ILE A 53 3.90 -8.21 6.98
C ILE A 53 3.85 -9.73 7.11
N ASP A 54 3.82 -10.23 8.35
CA ASP A 54 3.93 -11.65 8.64
C ASP A 54 2.68 -12.41 8.18
N ARG A 55 1.51 -11.78 8.31
CA ARG A 55 0.22 -12.38 7.95
C ARG A 55 -0.24 -12.05 6.53
N GLY A 56 0.38 -11.09 5.86
CA GLY A 56 -0.08 -10.60 4.56
C GLY A 56 -1.47 -9.95 4.63
N ILE A 57 -1.80 -9.30 5.75
CA ILE A 57 -3.11 -8.68 6.00
C ILE A 57 -2.94 -7.17 6.13
N TYR A 58 -3.89 -6.39 5.62
CA TYR A 58 -3.91 -4.95 5.76
C TYR A 58 -5.32 -4.41 5.97
N TRP A 59 -5.45 -3.32 6.75
CA TRP A 59 -6.73 -2.67 7.05
C TRP A 59 -6.52 -1.19 7.28
N SER A 60 -7.59 -0.40 7.14
CA SER A 60 -7.51 1.05 7.31
C SER A 60 -8.40 1.55 8.43
N MET A 61 -7.98 2.67 9.01
CA MET A 61 -8.71 3.40 10.04
C MET A 61 -8.70 4.89 9.71
N ILE A 62 -9.80 5.58 9.96
CA ILE A 62 -9.88 7.05 9.90
C ILE A 62 -9.52 7.59 11.28
N LEU A 63 -8.56 8.52 11.32
CA LEU A 63 -8.17 9.22 12.54
C LEU A 63 -9.09 10.44 12.75
N GLU A 64 -9.83 10.43 13.86
CA GLU A 64 -10.69 11.51 14.31
C GLU A 64 -10.26 11.99 15.70
N GLY A 65 -9.45 13.05 15.73
CA GLY A 65 -8.82 13.51 16.96
C GLY A 65 -7.86 12.45 17.51
N ASN A 66 -8.15 11.91 18.69
CA ASN A 66 -7.37 10.84 19.32
C ASN A 66 -8.03 9.46 19.23
N GLN A 67 -9.01 9.30 18.33
CA GLN A 67 -9.75 8.05 18.13
C GLN A 67 -9.57 7.55 16.70
N GLU A 68 -9.54 6.23 16.56
CA GLU A 68 -9.58 5.55 15.27
C GLU A 68 -10.96 4.97 15.01
N LYS A 69 -11.47 5.13 13.80
CA LYS A 69 -12.77 4.60 13.36
C LYS A 69 -12.61 3.84 12.06
N VAL A 70 -13.32 2.72 11.93
CA VAL A 70 -13.39 1.98 10.66
C VAL A 70 -14.04 2.88 9.60
N PRO A 71 -13.50 2.96 8.36
CA PRO A 71 -14.13 3.69 7.29
C PRO A 71 -15.54 3.18 6.99
N GLY A 72 -16.44 4.08 6.57
CA GLY A 72 -17.80 3.70 6.14
C GLY A 72 -17.86 3.02 4.77
N ASP A 73 -16.75 2.97 4.03
CA ASP A 73 -16.67 2.30 2.73
C ASP A 73 -16.70 0.77 2.94
N PRO A 74 -17.65 0.05 2.31
CA PRO A 74 -17.75 -1.41 2.40
C PRO A 74 -16.45 -2.17 2.12
N ALA A 75 -15.59 -1.65 1.24
CA ALA A 75 -14.31 -2.27 0.91
C ALA A 75 -13.31 -2.32 2.08
N TRP A 76 -13.54 -1.50 3.12
CA TRP A 76 -12.64 -1.31 4.25
C TRP A 76 -13.25 -1.72 5.59
N LEU A 77 -14.47 -2.27 5.60
CA LEU A 77 -15.13 -2.74 6.82
C LEU A 77 -14.42 -3.95 7.45
N THR A 78 -13.66 -4.70 6.65
CA THR A 78 -12.91 -5.87 7.10
C THR A 78 -11.47 -5.80 6.62
N PRO A 79 -10.51 -6.40 7.35
CA PRO A 79 -9.15 -6.54 6.86
C PRO A 79 -9.10 -7.28 5.51
N LEU A 80 -8.25 -6.79 4.63
CA LEU A 80 -7.96 -7.38 3.33
C LEU A 80 -6.75 -8.31 3.47
N THR A 81 -6.77 -9.44 2.77
CA THR A 81 -5.73 -10.47 2.85
C THR A 81 -5.12 -10.68 1.48
N LEU A 82 -3.80 -10.77 1.41
CA LEU A 82 -3.09 -11.17 0.21
C LEU A 82 -3.39 -12.65 -0.13
N PRO A 83 -3.41 -13.04 -1.41
CA PRO A 83 -3.47 -14.44 -1.78
C PRO A 83 -2.32 -15.23 -1.16
N ASP A 84 -2.58 -16.49 -0.78
CA ASP A 84 -1.59 -17.34 -0.09
C ASP A 84 -0.26 -17.52 -0.85
N THR A 85 -0.28 -17.37 -2.18
CA THR A 85 0.89 -17.48 -3.06
C THR A 85 1.73 -16.20 -3.15
N ILE A 86 1.32 -15.13 -2.47
CA ILE A 86 1.96 -13.80 -2.52
C ILE A 86 2.19 -13.29 -1.09
N ARG A 87 3.45 -12.95 -0.82
CA ARG A 87 3.90 -12.43 0.47
C ARG A 87 4.57 -11.08 0.34
N ILE A 88 4.56 -10.33 1.44
CA ILE A 88 5.35 -9.12 1.58
C ILE A 88 6.75 -9.54 1.99
N SER A 89 7.77 -9.13 1.23
CA SER A 89 9.18 -9.39 1.57
C SER A 89 9.73 -8.32 2.52
N ASP A 90 9.41 -7.07 2.24
CA ASP A 90 9.81 -5.93 3.04
C ASP A 90 8.98 -4.69 2.67
N ILE A 91 8.92 -3.75 3.61
CA ILE A 91 8.39 -2.42 3.42
C ILE A 91 9.40 -1.42 3.97
N LEU A 92 9.77 -0.44 3.15
CA LEU A 92 10.64 0.65 3.51
C LEU A 92 9.82 1.92 3.66
N VAL A 93 9.79 2.44 4.89
CA VAL A 93 9.12 3.71 5.26
C VAL A 93 10.16 4.69 5.82
N SER A 94 9.73 5.89 6.20
CA SER A 94 10.61 6.91 6.81
C SER A 94 11.38 6.42 8.05
N GLN A 95 10.81 5.49 8.81
CA GLN A 95 11.41 4.85 9.99
C GLN A 95 12.45 3.77 9.65
N GLY A 96 12.64 3.45 8.36
CA GLY A 96 13.56 2.43 7.88
C GLY A 96 12.86 1.20 7.30
N LYS A 97 13.67 0.20 6.95
CA LYS A 97 13.20 -1.06 6.34
C LYS A 97 12.64 -1.99 7.41
N LYS A 98 11.49 -2.59 7.13
CA LYS A 98 10.84 -3.62 7.93
C LYS A 98 10.61 -4.85 7.08
N GLU A 99 11.04 -6.01 7.60
CA GLU A 99 10.88 -7.32 6.94
C GLU A 99 9.86 -8.21 7.68
N SER A 100 9.35 -7.74 8.82
CA SER A 100 8.42 -8.45 9.70
C SER A 100 7.68 -7.45 10.61
N GLY A 101 6.57 -7.89 11.19
CA GLY A 101 5.73 -7.10 12.09
C GLY A 101 4.77 -6.16 11.36
N ARG A 102 4.36 -5.11 12.09
CA ARG A 102 3.40 -4.12 11.60
C ARG A 102 4.09 -2.88 11.05
N VAL A 103 3.57 -2.37 9.94
CA VAL A 103 3.95 -1.10 9.34
C VAL A 103 2.72 -0.22 9.16
N ASP A 104 2.95 1.06 9.37
CA ASP A 104 1.96 2.11 9.38
C ASP A 104 2.21 3.03 8.18
N VAL A 105 1.18 3.31 7.39
CA VAL A 105 1.25 4.25 6.25
C VAL A 105 0.11 5.26 6.36
N PHE A 106 0.44 6.54 6.42
CA PHE A 106 -0.55 7.61 6.56
C PHE A 106 -0.90 8.30 5.25
N PHE A 107 -2.19 8.59 5.09
CA PHE A 107 -2.79 9.34 3.99
C PHE A 107 -3.39 10.60 4.57
N TYR A 108 -3.04 11.76 4.02
CA TYR A 108 -3.38 13.05 4.62
C TYR A 108 -4.50 13.75 3.83
N PRO A 109 -5.30 14.62 4.47
CA PRO A 109 -6.37 15.39 3.82
C PRO A 109 -5.93 16.22 2.60
N THR A 110 -4.64 16.55 2.54
CA THR A 110 -4.00 17.30 1.45
C THR A 110 -3.76 16.47 0.19
N GLY A 111 -4.02 15.16 0.23
CA GLY A 111 -3.68 14.21 -0.83
C GLY A 111 -2.25 13.67 -0.75
N ARG A 112 -1.44 14.14 0.22
CA ARG A 112 -0.13 13.55 0.48
C ARG A 112 -0.29 12.13 1.04
N ILE A 113 0.66 11.26 0.70
CA ILE A 113 0.81 9.92 1.28
C ILE A 113 2.22 9.84 1.86
N ASP A 114 2.40 9.12 2.96
CA ASP A 114 3.74 8.80 3.42
C ASP A 114 4.52 8.04 2.35
N THR A 115 5.81 8.36 2.26
CA THR A 115 6.71 7.61 1.39
C THR A 115 6.83 6.19 1.89
N ALA A 116 6.48 5.24 1.03
CA ALA A 116 6.61 3.83 1.28
C ALA A 116 7.07 3.13 0.01
N THR A 117 7.97 2.16 0.14
CA THR A 117 8.29 1.20 -0.92
C THR A 117 8.07 -0.20 -0.39
N MET A 118 7.16 -0.94 -1.02
CA MET A 118 6.81 -2.29 -0.64
C MET A 118 7.29 -3.27 -1.70
N HIS A 119 7.86 -4.38 -1.28
CA HIS A 119 8.26 -5.47 -2.16
C HIS A 119 7.36 -6.68 -1.92
N LEU A 120 6.58 -7.03 -2.93
CA LEU A 120 5.83 -8.28 -2.96
C LEU A 120 6.67 -9.37 -3.63
N ARG A 121 6.42 -10.61 -3.26
CA ARG A 121 7.06 -11.77 -3.86
C ARG A 121 6.10 -12.95 -3.93
N ASN A 122 6.20 -13.75 -4.97
CA ASN A 122 5.43 -14.99 -5.09
C ASN A 122 6.27 -16.24 -4.78
N ASP A 123 5.65 -17.42 -4.87
CA ASP A 123 6.30 -18.72 -4.61
C ASP A 123 7.44 -19.05 -5.58
N ARG A 124 7.46 -18.40 -6.75
CA ARG A 124 8.55 -18.51 -7.74
C ARG A 124 9.70 -17.55 -7.47
N ASN A 125 9.63 -16.81 -6.35
CA ASN A 125 10.60 -15.81 -5.94
C ASN A 125 10.69 -14.61 -6.91
N GLU A 126 9.69 -14.43 -7.78
CA GLU A 126 9.53 -13.22 -8.61
C GLU A 126 9.15 -12.05 -7.71
N ILE A 127 9.69 -10.86 -7.99
CA ILE A 127 9.49 -9.66 -7.17
C ILE A 127 8.60 -8.67 -7.92
N LEU A 128 7.81 -7.92 -7.14
CA LEU A 128 7.16 -6.71 -7.59
C LEU A 128 7.35 -5.62 -6.55
N ALA A 129 8.07 -4.57 -6.91
CA ALA A 129 8.17 -3.35 -6.12
C ALA A 129 6.98 -2.43 -6.40
N ILE A 130 6.44 -1.83 -5.34
CA ILE A 130 5.43 -0.78 -5.38
C ILE A 130 5.97 0.39 -4.56
N ALA A 131 6.27 1.50 -5.22
CA ALA A 131 6.87 2.67 -4.60
C ALA A 131 5.96 3.89 -4.70
N ILE A 132 5.74 4.57 -3.58
CA ILE A 132 5.01 5.83 -3.50
C ILE A 132 6.02 6.98 -3.51
N GLU A 133 5.98 7.82 -4.55
CA GLU A 133 6.89 8.96 -4.67
C GLU A 133 6.54 10.05 -3.64
N PRO A 134 7.53 10.55 -2.87
CA PRO A 134 7.31 11.49 -1.76
C PRO A 134 6.64 12.81 -2.16
N VAL A 135 6.95 13.31 -3.36
CA VAL A 135 6.65 14.68 -3.78
C VAL A 135 5.35 14.73 -4.58
N THR A 136 5.16 13.78 -5.49
CA THR A 136 4.04 13.76 -6.44
C THR A 136 2.89 12.88 -5.97
N GLY A 137 3.13 11.97 -5.01
CA GLY A 137 2.20 10.89 -4.69
C GLY A 137 2.02 9.89 -5.84
N ALA A 138 2.88 9.94 -6.87
CA ALA A 138 2.86 8.98 -7.95
C ALA A 138 3.21 7.59 -7.41
N ILE A 139 2.49 6.57 -7.88
CA ILE A 139 2.74 5.18 -7.48
C ILE A 139 3.37 4.47 -8.66
N ARG A 140 4.57 3.92 -8.46
CA ARG A 140 5.34 3.19 -9.47
C ARG A 140 5.34 1.71 -9.14
N MET A 141 5.29 0.89 -10.18
CA MET A 141 5.49 -0.56 -10.09
C MET A 141 6.70 -0.97 -10.91
N SER A 142 7.46 -1.95 -10.44
CA SER A 142 8.59 -2.55 -11.16
C SER A 142 8.72 -4.02 -10.79
N ASP A 143 9.12 -4.84 -11.74
CA ASP A 143 9.56 -6.23 -11.58
C ASP A 143 10.97 -6.35 -10.97
N GLU A 144 11.65 -5.23 -10.78
CA GLU A 144 12.89 -5.11 -10.04
C GLU A 144 12.65 -4.47 -8.67
N ARG A 145 13.64 -4.63 -7.77
CA ARG A 145 13.60 -3.92 -6.49
C ARG A 145 13.74 -2.42 -6.73
N ILE A 146 12.94 -1.64 -6.03
CA ILE A 146 13.09 -0.20 -5.98
C ILE A 146 13.65 0.14 -4.60
N GLU A 147 14.86 0.70 -4.57
CA GLU A 147 15.38 1.32 -3.36
C GLU A 147 15.00 2.81 -3.41
N PRO A 148 14.41 3.38 -2.36
CA PRO A 148 14.08 4.78 -2.33
C PRO A 148 15.35 5.63 -2.40
N PRO A 149 15.26 6.86 -2.93
CA PRO A 149 16.38 7.77 -2.95
C PRO A 149 16.93 7.91 -1.53
N LYS A 150 18.24 7.68 -1.35
CA LYS A 150 18.90 8.01 -0.10
C LYS A 150 18.79 9.53 0.06
N PHE A 151 17.88 10.01 0.91
CA PHE A 151 17.88 11.42 1.28
C PHE A 151 19.29 11.75 1.77
N LEU A 152 19.93 12.74 1.13
CA LEU A 152 21.26 13.19 1.48
C LEU A 152 21.28 13.42 2.99
N VAL A 153 22.00 12.57 3.72
CA VAL A 153 22.25 12.76 5.13
C VAL A 153 22.90 14.13 5.23
N ILE A 154 22.20 15.10 5.82
CA ILE A 154 22.73 16.45 6.00
C ILE A 154 24.05 16.28 6.73
N PRO A 155 25.20 16.56 6.08
CA PRO A 155 26.49 16.33 6.70
C PRO A 155 26.56 17.12 8.01
N ASP A 156 27.22 16.59 9.04
CA ASP A 156 27.25 17.25 10.36
C ASP A 156 27.76 18.71 10.27
N ARG A 157 28.65 18.98 9.32
CA ARG A 157 29.11 20.34 8.98
C ARG A 157 28.00 21.31 8.58
N VAL A 158 26.95 20.83 7.91
CA VAL A 158 25.79 21.62 7.47
C VAL A 158 24.78 21.76 8.62
N ARG A 159 24.65 20.73 9.47
CA ARG A 159 23.78 20.78 10.65
C ARG A 159 24.20 21.89 11.63
N ALA A 160 25.49 22.16 11.75
CA ALA A 160 26.02 23.28 12.55
C ALA A 160 25.57 24.65 12.03
N LEU A 161 25.36 24.80 10.72
CA LEU A 161 24.95 26.06 10.07
C LEU A 161 23.43 26.31 10.15
N LEU A 162 22.64 25.27 10.42
CA LEU A 162 21.18 25.37 10.58
C LEU A 162 20.76 25.75 12.01
N LYS A 163 21.71 25.81 12.95
CA LYS A 163 21.44 26.36 14.28
C LYS A 163 21.39 27.89 14.15
N THR A 164 20.18 28.44 14.22
CA THR A 164 19.98 29.89 14.32
C THR A 164 20.81 30.42 15.50
N PRO A 165 21.65 31.46 15.34
CA PRO A 165 22.31 32.09 16.46
C PRO A 165 21.23 32.53 17.46
N ALA A 166 21.41 32.23 18.74
CA ALA A 166 20.54 32.75 19.78
C ALA A 166 20.48 34.29 19.64
N PRO A 167 19.30 34.92 19.72
CA PRO A 167 19.20 36.36 19.72
C PRO A 167 20.07 36.90 20.87
N GLY A 168 20.90 37.89 20.54
CA GLY A 168 22.09 38.29 21.28
C GLY A 168 21.88 38.55 22.77
N VAL A 169 22.96 38.27 23.51
CA VAL A 169 23.27 38.86 24.82
C VAL A 169 23.51 40.35 24.66
#